data_AF-A0A521SP22-F1
#
_entry.id   AF-A0A521SP22-F1
#
_cell.length_a   1.000
_cell.length_b   1.000
_cell.length_c   1.000
_cell.angle_alpha   90.00
_cell.angle_beta   90.00
_cell.angle_gamma   90.00
#
_symmetry.space_group_name_H-M   'P 1'
#
loop_
_entity.id
_entity.type
_entity.pdbx_description
1 polymer ?
#
loop_
_entity_poly.entity_id
_entity_poly.type
_entity_poly.pdbx_seq_one_letter_code
_entity_poly.pdbx_strand_id
1 'polypeptide(L)'
;MTASLLIFLFTYTFIAFRNVPGFPLDMPAGTLVGAVLMVATGVLSLQEAYIAIDWDTLLLLLGMMLVVAYLAMAGFFSWIASVLVRVAPSPFRLLVWVILL
;
A
#
# COMPACT_ATOMS: atom_id res chain seq x y z
N MET A 1 -0.39 -8.01 26.42
CA MET A 1 0.82 -7.22 26.05
C MET A 1 1.92 -8.08 25.44
N THR A 2 2.34 -9.19 26.02
CA THR A 2 3.39 -10.05 25.43
C THR A 2 2.92 -10.73 24.14
N ALA A 3 1.72 -11.33 24.13
CA ALA A 3 1.14 -11.97 22.94
C ALA A 3 0.95 -10.99 21.77
N SER A 4 0.44 -9.78 22.04
CA SER A 4 0.27 -8.72 21.04
C SER A 4 1.59 -8.29 20.40
N LEU A 5 2.67 -8.16 21.19
CA LEU A 5 4.00 -7.81 20.66
C LEU A 5 4.60 -8.93 19.82
N LEU A 6 4.42 -10.19 20.22
CA LEU A 6 4.88 -11.34 19.44
C LEU A 6 4.16 -11.44 18.10
N ILE A 7 2.83 -11.28 18.09
CA ILE A 7 2.03 -11.30 16.86
C ILE A 7 2.41 -10.12 15.96
N PHE A 8 2.61 -8.93 16.54
CA PHE A 8 3.06 -7.75 15.81
C PHE A 8 4.41 -7.99 15.14
N LEU A 9 5.42 -8.40 15.91
CA LEU A 9 6.76 -8.69 15.38
C LEU A 9 6.73 -9.77 14.31
N PHE A 10 5.98 -10.85 14.55
CA PHE A 10 5.79 -11.93 13.57
C PHE A 10 5.19 -11.41 12.27
N THR A 11 4.06 -10.69 12.35
CA THR A 11 3.35 -10.15 11.18
C THR A 11 4.21 -9.15 10.41
N TYR A 12 4.89 -8.24 11.11
CA TYR A 12 5.72 -7.21 10.48
C TYR A 12 6.97 -7.80 9.82
N THR A 13 7.58 -8.79 10.46
CA THR A 13 8.69 -9.56 9.89
C THR A 13 8.23 -10.25 8.60
N PHE A 14 7.04 -10.86 8.62
CA PHE A 14 6.45 -11.50 7.46
C PHE A 14 6.18 -10.53 6.29
N ILE A 15 5.70 -9.31 6.60
CA ILE A 15 5.47 -8.24 5.60
C ILE A 15 6.80 -7.71 5.03
N ALA A 16 7.83 -7.58 5.87
CA ALA A 16 9.14 -7.07 5.48
C ALA A 16 9.88 -8.04 4.55
N PHE A 17 9.80 -9.35 4.81
CA PHE A 17 10.33 -10.39 3.93
C PHE A 17 9.37 -10.66 2.77
N ARG A 18 9.24 -9.68 1.87
CA ARG A 18 8.60 -9.89 0.55
C ARG A 18 9.45 -10.90 -0.23
N ASN A 19 8.86 -12.04 -0.62
CA ASN A 19 9.46 -13.17 -1.35
C ASN A 19 10.19 -14.23 -0.51
N VAL A 20 9.46 -14.96 0.34
CA VAL A 20 9.95 -16.28 0.80
C VAL A 20 9.69 -17.31 -0.31
N PRO A 21 10.71 -17.94 -0.91
CA PRO A 21 10.52 -18.93 -1.96
C PRO A 21 9.72 -20.12 -1.41
N GLY A 22 8.49 -20.32 -1.90
CA GLY A 22 7.59 -21.41 -1.50
C GLY A 22 6.25 -20.97 -0.89
N PHE A 23 6.09 -19.70 -0.47
CA PHE A 23 4.82 -19.17 0.02
C PHE A 23 4.44 -17.89 -0.74
N PRO A 24 3.45 -17.92 -1.66
CA PRO A 24 2.95 -16.74 -2.36
C PRO A 24 2.00 -15.94 -1.45
N LEU A 25 2.51 -15.53 -0.29
CA LEU A 25 1.77 -14.65 0.62
C LEU A 25 2.14 -13.21 0.26
N ASP A 26 1.23 -12.55 -0.41
CA ASP A 26 1.29 -11.13 -0.67
C ASP A 26 1.07 -10.33 0.63
N MET A 27 1.44 -9.05 0.61
CA MET A 27 1.29 -8.16 1.77
C MET A 27 -0.13 -8.21 2.38
N PRO A 28 -1.23 -8.20 1.59
CA PRO A 28 -2.58 -8.36 2.10
C PRO A 28 -2.79 -9.67 2.88
N ALA A 29 -2.41 -10.82 2.32
CA ALA A 29 -2.55 -12.09 3.02
C ALA A 29 -1.76 -12.13 4.34
N GLY A 30 -0.52 -11.62 4.34
CA GLY A 30 0.31 -11.52 5.55
C GLY A 30 -0.33 -10.67 6.65
N THR A 31 -0.88 -9.51 6.28
CA THR A 31 -1.60 -8.64 7.25
C THR A 31 -2.87 -9.30 7.78
N LEU A 32 -3.60 -10.04 6.95
CA LEU A 32 -4.83 -10.75 7.34
C LEU A 32 -4.52 -11.86 8.35
N VAL A 33 -3.45 -12.63 8.15
CA VAL A 33 -3.01 -13.66 9.12
C VAL A 33 -2.72 -13.02 10.48
N GLY A 34 -2.01 -11.90 10.51
CA GLY A 34 -1.76 -11.15 11.74
C GLY A 34 -3.05 -10.71 12.45
N ALA A 35 -4.00 -10.16 11.71
CA ALA A 35 -5.30 -9.75 12.24
C ALA A 35 -6.10 -10.93 12.82
N VAL A 36 -6.14 -12.07 12.10
CA VAL A 36 -6.80 -13.30 12.58
C VAL A 36 -6.13 -13.82 13.85
N LEU A 37 -4.80 -13.81 13.94
CA LEU A 37 -4.08 -14.21 15.15
C LEU A 37 -4.42 -13.32 16.35
N MET A 38 -4.54 -12.01 16.15
CA MET A 38 -4.94 -11.06 17.20
C MET A 38 -6.32 -11.40 17.78
N VAL A 39 -7.28 -11.78 16.92
CA VAL A 39 -8.64 -12.17 17.36
C VAL A 39 -8.65 -13.57 17.97
N ALA A 40 -8.01 -14.54 17.32
CA ALA A 40 -8.01 -15.95 17.74
C ALA A 40 -7.31 -16.16 19.10
N THR A 41 -6.31 -15.34 19.43
CA THR A 41 -5.63 -15.36 20.73
C THR A 41 -6.32 -14.50 21.80
N GLY A 42 -7.44 -13.85 21.47
CA GLY A 42 -8.19 -12.99 22.39
C GLY A 42 -7.47 -11.70 22.77
N VAL A 43 -6.45 -11.29 22.00
CA VAL A 43 -5.75 -10.01 22.20
C VAL A 43 -6.66 -8.85 21.86
N LEU A 44 -7.49 -9.02 20.84
CA LEU A 44 -8.60 -8.15 20.50
C LEU A 44 -9.88 -8.99 20.39
N SER A 45 -10.99 -8.47 20.87
CA SER A 45 -12.30 -9.00 20.50
C SER A 45 -12.60 -8.72 19.03
N LEU A 46 -13.51 -9.48 18.45
CA LEU A 46 -13.93 -9.27 17.07
C LEU A 46 -14.53 -7.86 16.87
N GLN A 47 -15.29 -7.36 17.86
CA GLN A 47 -15.88 -6.03 17.85
C GLN A 47 -14.81 -4.93 17.87
N GLU A 48 -13.81 -5.05 18.75
CA GLU A 48 -12.68 -4.10 18.79
C GLU A 48 -11.88 -4.13 17.48
N ALA A 49 -11.67 -5.31 16.90
CA ALA A 49 -11.00 -5.45 15.61
C ALA A 49 -11.76 -4.73 14.49
N TYR A 50 -13.09 -4.80 14.46
CA TYR A 50 -13.90 -4.05 13.48
C TYR A 50 -13.85 -2.54 13.70
N ILE A 51 -13.89 -2.08 14.95
CA ILE A 51 -13.81 -0.64 15.29
C ILE A 51 -12.42 -0.08 14.96
N ALA A 52 -11.37 -0.92 15.00
CA ALA A 52 -10.02 -0.53 14.62
C ALA A 52 -9.83 -0.31 13.11
N ILE A 53 -10.80 -0.69 12.26
CA ILE A 53 -10.73 -0.47 10.82
C ILE A 53 -11.19 0.97 10.50
N ASP A 54 -10.27 1.76 9.94
CA ASP A 54 -10.56 3.11 9.43
C ASP A 54 -11.09 3.04 8.00
N TRP A 55 -12.42 3.12 7.87
CA TRP A 55 -13.09 3.06 6.57
C TRP A 55 -12.88 4.29 5.71
N ASP A 56 -12.74 5.47 6.33
CA ASP A 56 -12.53 6.73 5.61
C ASP A 56 -11.23 6.67 4.82
N THR A 57 -10.16 6.18 5.45
CA THR A 57 -8.85 5.99 4.82
C THR A 57 -8.90 4.91 3.74
N LEU A 58 -9.51 3.75 4.01
CA LEU A 58 -9.62 2.67 3.02
C LEU A 58 -10.40 3.11 1.78
N LEU A 59 -11.52 3.81 1.95
CA LEU A 59 -12.33 4.33 0.85
C LEU A 59 -11.62 5.45 0.10
N LEU A 60 -10.90 6.32 0.81
CA LEU A 60 -10.07 7.36 0.20
C LEU A 60 -8.99 6.76 -0.69
N LEU A 61 -8.23 5.79 -0.18
CA LEU A 61 -7.20 5.09 -0.92
C LEU A 61 -7.79 4.37 -2.14
N LEU A 62 -8.90 3.64 -1.96
CA LEU A 62 -9.62 2.97 -3.05
C LEU A 62 -10.06 3.97 -4.12
N GLY A 63 -10.64 5.10 -3.73
CA GLY A 63 -11.08 6.16 -4.64
C GLY A 63 -9.91 6.72 -5.45
N MET A 64 -8.79 7.04 -4.80
CA MET A 64 -7.58 7.50 -5.49
C MET A 64 -7.04 6.44 -6.48
N MET A 65 -7.01 5.17 -6.08
CA MET A 65 -6.58 4.08 -6.95
C MET A 65 -7.48 3.91 -8.17
N LEU A 66 -8.81 4.03 -7.99
CA LEU A 66 -9.77 3.99 -9.10
C LEU A 66 -9.56 5.15 -10.07
N VAL A 67 -9.42 6.38 -9.56
CA VAL A 67 -9.14 7.56 -10.41
C VAL A 67 -7.85 7.35 -11.20
N VAL A 68 -6.77 6.90 -10.56
CA VAL A 68 -5.50 6.59 -11.21
C VAL A 68 -5.68 5.51 -12.28
N ALA A 69 -6.44 4.44 -12.01
CA ALA A 69 -6.67 3.37 -12.97
C ALA A 69 -7.43 3.85 -14.22
N TYR A 70 -8.49 4.66 -14.05
CA TYR A 70 -9.22 5.23 -15.18
C TYR A 70 -8.36 6.20 -16.01
N LEU A 71 -7.56 7.05 -15.35
CA LEU A 71 -6.61 7.94 -16.04
C LEU A 71 -5.57 7.14 -16.82
N ALA A 72 -5.06 6.05 -16.26
CA ALA A 72 -4.12 5.16 -16.94
C ALA A 72 -4.76 4.52 -18.19
N MET A 73 -5.98 3.99 -18.07
CA MET A 73 -6.71 3.42 -19.21
C MET A 73 -7.02 4.46 -20.29
N ALA A 74 -7.30 5.70 -19.91
CA ALA A 74 -7.50 6.81 -20.83
C ALA A 74 -6.21 7.29 -21.52
N GLY A 75 -5.03 6.75 -21.15
CA GLY A 75 -3.74 7.15 -21.70
C GLY A 75 -3.23 8.49 -21.17
N PHE A 76 -3.81 9.01 -20.08
CA PHE A 76 -3.46 10.32 -19.52
C PHE A 76 -1.98 10.43 -19.14
N PHE A 77 -1.43 9.42 -18.49
CA PHE A 77 -0.01 9.41 -18.11
C PHE A 77 0.92 9.39 -19.33
N SER A 78 0.55 8.67 -20.38
CA SER A 78 1.30 8.65 -21.65
C SER A 78 1.26 10.00 -22.35
N TRP A 79 0.09 10.66 -22.33
CA TRP A 79 -0.06 12.01 -22.86
C TRP A 79 0.80 13.03 -22.09
N ILE A 80 0.74 13.04 -20.76
CA ILE A 80 1.60 13.90 -19.92
C ILE A 80 3.07 13.63 -20.20
N ALA A 81 3.49 12.36 -20.25
CA ALA A 81 4.88 12.01 -20.54
C ALA A 81 5.35 12.59 -21.88
N SER A 82 4.50 12.54 -22.91
CA SER A 82 4.80 13.11 -24.22
C SER A 82 4.93 14.64 -24.20
N VAL A 83 4.17 15.33 -23.33
CA VAL A 83 4.27 16.78 -23.14
C VAL A 83 5.56 17.12 -22.39
N LEU A 84 5.86 16.39 -21.31
CA LEU A 84 7.06 16.60 -20.50
C LEU A 84 8.35 16.43 -21.32
N VAL A 85 8.43 15.42 -22.18
CA VAL A 85 9.60 15.19 -23.06
C VAL A 85 9.78 16.33 -24.06
N ARG A 86 8.71 16.97 -24.54
CA ARG A 86 8.82 18.14 -25.44
C ARG A 86 9.35 19.37 -24.71
N VAL A 87 8.93 19.59 -23.46
CA VAL A 87 9.32 20.76 -22.66
C VAL A 87 10.73 20.59 -22.08
N ALA A 88 11.08 19.38 -21.67
CA ALA A 88 12.37 19.05 -21.07
C ALA A 88 12.97 17.79 -21.74
N PRO A 89 13.63 17.96 -22.90
CA PRO A 89 14.13 16.85 -23.70
C PRO A 89 15.36 16.13 -23.11
N SER A 90 15.94 16.63 -22.00
CA SER A 90 17.03 15.96 -21.29
C SER A 90 16.62 15.57 -19.86
N PRO A 91 17.06 14.41 -19.35
CA PRO A 91 16.78 13.97 -17.98
C PRO A 91 17.21 15.00 -16.93
N PHE A 92 18.33 15.69 -17.16
CA PHE A 92 18.82 16.75 -16.28
C PHE A 92 17.87 17.96 -16.25
N ARG A 93 17.30 18.35 -17.40
CA ARG A 93 16.30 19.44 -17.46
C ARG A 93 15.01 19.05 -16.75
N LEU A 94 14.53 17.81 -16.92
CA LEU A 94 13.35 17.32 -16.18
C LEU A 94 13.59 17.38 -14.67
N LEU A 95 14.76 16.92 -14.22
CA LEU A 95 15.12 16.96 -12.80
C LEU A 95 15.15 18.39 -12.25
N VAL A 96 15.80 19.33 -12.95
CA VAL A 96 15.86 20.74 -12.55
C VAL A 96 14.46 21.35 -12.48
N TRP A 97 13.60 21.06 -13.44
CA TRP A 97 12.21 21.53 -13.42
C TRP A 97 11.42 20.98 -12.24
N VAL A 98 11.51 19.67 -11.94
CA VAL A 98 10.81 19.06 -10.81
C VAL A 98 11.28 19.60 -9.47
N ILE A 99 12.56 19.95 -9.34
CA ILE A 99 13.12 20.48 -8.09
C ILE A 99 12.75 21.95 -7.88
N LEU A 100 12.58 22.74 -8.95
CA LEU A 100 12.31 24.18 -8.87
C LEU A 100 10.80 24.53 -8.86
N LEU A 101 9.92 23.59 -9.19
CA LEU A 101 8.45 23.70 -9.12
C LEU A 101 7.96 23.40 -7.70
#